data_AF-A0A8T9S9U9-F1
#
_entry.id   AF-A0A8T9S9U9-F1
#
_cell.length_a   1.000
_cell.length_b   1.000
_cell.length_c   1.000
_cell.angle_alpha   90.00
_cell.angle_beta   90.00
_cell.angle_gamma   90.00
#
_symmetry.space_group_name_H-M   'P 1'
#
loop_
_entity.id
_entity.type
_entity.pdbx_description
1 polymer ?
#
loop_
_entity_poly.entity_id
_entity_poly.type
_entity_poly.pdbx_seq_one_letter_code
_entity_poly.pdbx_strand_id
1 'polypeptide(L)'
;MDLASTRPNKENQFVATLTATPGATQLQVVKALYGKPTAANVRALQRLQSRVKNKLLNQLYFLDHSDPRHLVSRRYQMECLDLLHKINILFAEGEYVLTERLLYRCKRLAEAGSFTPYSVECARLMCTVYSQQRQALRYQKATSQLLKLQQILAWEDEAERIYSDTQMALAHTVRSRRAVLPLLPTYIAQLEVLHRKARTFSTYNHLYRLRLAYEELQGNFKEMIKVTAEASRRFRDGKLNARRFDLRFNHFVSIYAYLRSRQPVQGLRLAEQYSRDFHPSSSNWFYFQEHHVLLALHAEQYERAQQLLSTITKNPAYLIQREAALERWDLYKAYIDFVLPPQRATARQRQMAQWVLQLPEYSRDKRGHNVAILVLQLLHFLRERSLEEVLLRLERLRKYQQRHLYEASTLRSRLFLRLLQVIVEKNFDAAGAAERGKNMLLQLQETPPPGEAFAEVEIIPYEQLWKLVLGLLREGRPLATEADA
;
A
#
# COMPACT_ATOMS: atom_id res chain seq x y z
N MET A 1 -16.03 -19.78 20.51
CA MET A 1 -17.29 -19.02 20.74
C MET A 1 -18.13 -19.27 19.52
N ASP A 2 -19.33 -19.79 19.69
CA ASP A 2 -20.25 -19.94 18.57
C ASP A 2 -21.10 -18.68 18.48
N LEU A 3 -20.66 -17.75 17.62
CA LEU A 3 -21.38 -16.49 17.37
C LEU A 3 -22.68 -16.70 16.58
N ALA A 4 -22.87 -17.89 16.00
CA ALA A 4 -24.08 -18.29 15.29
C ALA A 4 -25.06 -19.07 16.18
N SER A 5 -24.73 -19.33 17.45
CA SER A 5 -25.59 -20.11 18.34
C SER A 5 -26.89 -19.37 18.64
N THR A 6 -28.03 -20.05 18.52
CA THR A 6 -29.38 -19.53 18.76
C THR A 6 -29.72 -19.25 20.23
N ARG A 7 -28.82 -19.62 21.18
CA ARG A 7 -28.95 -19.29 22.60
C ARG A 7 -27.89 -18.25 23.00
N PRO A 8 -28.22 -16.95 23.07
CA PRO A 8 -27.23 -15.91 23.32
C PRO A 8 -26.75 -15.98 24.78
N ASN A 9 -25.55 -16.51 25.00
CA ASN A 9 -24.87 -16.37 26.29
C ASN A 9 -24.36 -14.93 26.45
N LYS A 10 -24.07 -14.50 27.70
CA LYS A 10 -23.60 -13.13 27.97
C LYS A 10 -22.30 -12.76 27.23
N GLU A 11 -21.48 -13.74 26.85
CA GLU A 11 -20.25 -13.53 26.08
C GLU A 11 -20.56 -13.12 24.64
N ASN A 12 -21.46 -13.84 23.97
CA ASN A 12 -21.95 -13.54 22.63
C ASN A 12 -22.66 -12.19 22.60
N GLN A 13 -23.48 -11.89 23.61
CA GLN A 13 -24.13 -10.58 23.75
C GLN A 13 -23.09 -9.46 23.91
N PHE A 14 -22.04 -9.68 24.71
CA PHE A 14 -20.97 -8.70 24.88
C PHE A 14 -20.21 -8.43 23.58
N VAL A 15 -19.86 -9.47 22.83
CA VAL A 15 -19.21 -9.32 21.51
C VAL A 15 -20.14 -8.62 20.51
N ALA A 16 -21.42 -9.00 20.45
CA ALA A 16 -22.40 -8.37 19.58
C ALA A 16 -22.61 -6.89 19.90
N THR A 17 -22.69 -6.53 21.19
CA THR A 17 -22.80 -5.14 21.66
C THR A 17 -21.59 -4.31 21.21
N LEU A 18 -20.38 -4.86 21.34
CA LEU A 18 -19.16 -4.15 20.90
C LEU A 18 -19.08 -4.00 19.38
N THR A 19 -19.61 -4.97 18.63
CA THR A 19 -19.61 -4.94 17.17
C THR A 19 -20.65 -3.94 16.63
N ALA A 20 -21.80 -3.86 17.29
CA ALA A 20 -22.89 -2.96 16.91
C ALA A 20 -22.62 -1.49 17.28
N THR A 21 -21.85 -1.23 18.34
CA THR A 21 -21.54 0.14 18.79
C THR A 21 -20.05 0.29 19.07
N PRO A 22 -19.22 0.42 18.02
CA PRO A 22 -17.79 0.68 18.16
C PRO A 22 -17.57 1.97 18.96
N GLY A 23 -16.86 1.90 20.09
CA GLY A 23 -16.60 3.05 20.96
C GLY A 23 -17.58 3.24 22.13
N ALA A 24 -18.47 2.28 22.39
CA ALA A 24 -19.32 2.31 23.57
C ALA A 24 -18.49 2.42 24.87
N THR A 25 -18.89 3.34 25.75
CA THR A 25 -18.27 3.50 27.07
C THR A 25 -18.55 2.28 27.94
N GLN A 26 -17.67 2.03 28.93
CA GLN A 26 -17.86 0.92 29.87
C GLN A 26 -19.25 0.94 30.52
N LEU A 27 -19.75 2.13 30.89
CA LEU A 27 -21.07 2.29 31.50
C LEU A 27 -22.22 1.96 30.53
N GLN A 28 -22.10 2.33 29.25
CA GLN A 28 -23.07 1.97 28.21
C GLN A 28 -23.13 0.46 28.00
N VAL A 29 -21.97 -0.21 27.97
CA VAL A 29 -21.89 -1.68 27.85
C VAL A 29 -22.44 -2.39 29.09
N VAL A 30 -22.16 -1.87 30.30
CA VAL A 30 -22.76 -2.39 31.54
C VAL A 30 -24.28 -2.24 31.52
N LYS A 31 -24.79 -1.07 31.11
CA LYS A 31 -26.24 -0.82 31.01
C LYS A 31 -26.88 -1.77 29.99
N ALA A 32 -26.26 -2.00 28.85
CA ALA A 32 -26.75 -2.91 27.82
C ALA A 32 -26.79 -4.38 28.27
N LEU A 33 -25.79 -4.85 29.03
CA LEU A 33 -25.67 -6.27 29.41
C LEU A 33 -26.27 -6.63 30.78
N TYR A 34 -26.34 -5.66 31.69
CA TYR A 34 -26.74 -5.87 33.08
C TYR A 34 -27.83 -4.90 33.56
N GLY A 35 -28.35 -4.03 32.68
CA GLY A 35 -29.47 -3.12 32.94
C GLY A 35 -29.12 -1.87 33.77
N LYS A 36 -28.23 -1.98 34.76
CA LYS A 36 -27.86 -0.87 35.67
C LYS A 36 -26.34 -0.76 35.88
N PRO A 37 -25.75 0.45 35.87
CA PRO A 37 -24.34 0.68 36.12
C PRO A 37 -24.02 0.67 37.63
N THR A 38 -24.14 -0.49 38.29
CA THR A 38 -23.71 -0.66 39.69
C THR A 38 -22.24 -1.10 39.76
N ALA A 39 -21.57 -0.83 40.88
CA ALA A 39 -20.18 -1.30 41.10
C ALA A 39 -20.05 -2.84 41.01
N ALA A 40 -21.11 -3.59 41.36
CA ALA A 40 -21.17 -5.04 41.18
C ALA A 40 -21.20 -5.43 39.69
N ASN A 41 -22.02 -4.76 38.88
CA ASN A 41 -22.15 -5.03 37.46
C ASN A 41 -20.92 -4.60 36.65
N VAL A 42 -20.24 -3.51 37.05
CA VAL A 42 -18.93 -3.13 36.48
C VAL A 42 -17.89 -4.22 36.72
N ARG A 43 -17.81 -4.77 37.94
CA ARG A 43 -16.94 -5.91 38.26
C ARG A 43 -17.33 -7.17 37.48
N ALA A 44 -18.63 -7.41 37.29
CA ALA A 44 -19.11 -8.54 36.49
C ALA A 44 -18.70 -8.41 35.02
N LEU A 45 -18.77 -7.20 34.45
CA LEU A 45 -18.29 -6.91 33.10
C LEU A 45 -16.78 -7.14 32.97
N GLN A 46 -15.97 -6.71 33.94
CA GLN A 46 -14.51 -6.95 33.92
C GLN A 46 -14.18 -8.45 33.90
N ARG A 47 -14.88 -9.26 34.70
CA ARG A 47 -14.73 -10.73 34.66
C ARG A 47 -15.16 -11.32 33.32
N LEU A 48 -16.26 -10.82 32.75
CA LEU A 48 -16.75 -11.24 31.44
C LEU A 48 -15.73 -10.89 30.35
N GLN A 49 -15.18 -9.68 30.36
CA GLN A 49 -14.11 -9.23 29.46
C GLN A 49 -12.89 -10.14 29.53
N SER A 50 -12.41 -10.44 30.74
CA SER A 50 -11.28 -11.36 30.94
C SER A 50 -11.56 -12.75 30.37
N ARG A 51 -12.76 -13.30 30.63
CA ARG A 51 -13.18 -14.61 30.12
C ARG A 51 -13.29 -14.63 28.59
N VAL A 52 -13.90 -13.61 27.98
CA VAL A 52 -14.03 -13.48 26.53
C VAL A 52 -12.65 -13.33 25.90
N LYS A 53 -11.77 -12.50 26.47
CA LYS A 53 -10.38 -12.35 26.03
C LYS A 53 -9.64 -13.69 26.05
N ASN A 54 -9.72 -14.44 27.15
CA ASN A 54 -9.09 -15.77 27.25
C ASN A 54 -9.65 -16.75 26.22
N LYS A 55 -10.97 -16.75 26.00
CA LYS A 55 -11.59 -17.57 24.95
C LYS A 55 -11.10 -17.18 23.56
N LEU A 56 -10.99 -15.89 23.25
CA LEU A 56 -10.44 -15.40 21.98
C LEU A 56 -8.97 -15.80 21.80
N LEU A 57 -8.15 -15.68 22.85
CA LEU A 57 -6.76 -16.14 22.82
C LEU A 57 -6.66 -17.64 22.54
N ASN A 58 -7.53 -18.45 23.15
CA ASN A 58 -7.58 -19.88 22.87
C ASN A 58 -8.02 -20.20 21.43
N GLN A 59 -8.82 -19.32 20.81
CA GLN A 59 -9.17 -19.49 19.40
C GLN A 59 -7.99 -19.26 18.44
N LEU A 60 -6.91 -18.60 18.88
CA LEU A 60 -5.73 -18.36 18.04
C LEU A 60 -5.08 -19.68 17.57
N TYR A 61 -5.17 -20.74 18.37
CA TYR A 61 -4.67 -22.08 18.04
C TYR A 61 -5.45 -22.79 16.92
N PHE A 62 -6.64 -22.29 16.58
CA PHE A 62 -7.51 -22.87 15.54
C PHE A 62 -7.60 -22.01 14.28
N LEU A 63 -6.77 -20.96 14.17
CA LEU A 63 -6.74 -20.12 12.99
C LEU A 63 -6.22 -20.90 11.79
N ASP A 64 -6.91 -20.79 10.66
CA ASP A 64 -6.40 -21.32 9.40
C ASP A 64 -5.29 -20.42 8.86
N HIS A 65 -4.06 -20.95 8.83
CA HIS A 65 -2.91 -20.25 8.28
C HIS A 65 -2.68 -20.50 6.79
N SER A 66 -3.53 -21.32 6.16
CA SER A 66 -3.49 -21.62 4.72
C SER A 66 -4.23 -20.57 3.88
N ASP A 67 -4.83 -19.59 4.53
CA ASP A 67 -5.57 -18.51 3.88
C ASP A 67 -4.70 -17.76 2.84
N PRO A 68 -5.12 -17.72 1.56
CA PRO A 68 -4.35 -17.09 0.48
C PRO A 68 -4.15 -15.58 0.66
N ARG A 69 -4.94 -14.94 1.52
CA ARG A 69 -4.81 -13.51 1.87
C ARG A 69 -3.53 -13.24 2.64
N HIS A 70 -3.02 -14.23 3.37
CA HIS A 70 -1.80 -14.08 4.14
C HIS A 70 -0.55 -14.32 3.30
N LEU A 71 0.61 -13.92 3.81
CA LEU A 71 1.88 -14.26 3.19
C LEU A 71 2.14 -15.76 3.40
N VAL A 72 2.60 -16.45 2.35
CA VAL A 72 2.89 -17.88 2.38
C VAL A 72 3.83 -18.26 3.53
N SER A 73 4.78 -17.38 3.88
CA SER A 73 5.70 -17.60 5.01
C SER A 73 4.99 -17.76 6.34
N ARG A 74 3.86 -17.07 6.56
CA ARG A 74 3.13 -17.06 7.82
C ARG A 74 2.72 -18.47 8.21
N ARG A 75 2.22 -19.26 7.26
CA ARG A 75 1.78 -20.63 7.52
C ARG A 75 2.91 -21.52 8.05
N TYR A 76 4.08 -21.42 7.42
CA TYR A 76 5.24 -22.23 7.79
C TYR A 76 5.87 -21.75 9.09
N GLN A 77 5.87 -20.44 9.32
CA GLN A 77 6.31 -19.85 10.58
C GLN A 77 5.42 -20.32 11.75
N MET A 78 4.10 -20.33 11.57
CA MET A 78 3.17 -20.83 12.58
C MET A 78 3.34 -22.34 12.82
N GLU A 79 3.57 -23.14 11.78
CA GLU A 79 3.87 -24.56 11.95
C GLU A 79 5.18 -24.79 12.72
N CYS A 80 6.23 -23.99 12.49
CA CYS A 80 7.44 -24.05 13.32
C CYS A 80 7.14 -23.76 14.80
N LEU A 81 6.35 -22.73 15.09
CA LEU A 81 5.98 -22.36 16.47
C LEU A 81 5.14 -23.46 17.14
N ASP A 82 4.17 -24.04 16.44
CA ASP A 82 3.35 -25.15 16.94
C ASP A 82 4.21 -26.38 17.26
N LEU A 83 5.16 -26.72 16.38
CA LEU A 83 6.11 -27.81 16.62
C LEU A 83 6.99 -27.52 17.84
N LEU A 84 7.56 -26.32 17.94
CA LEU A 84 8.40 -25.92 19.08
C LEU A 84 7.63 -25.96 20.40
N HIS A 85 6.36 -25.56 20.40
CA HIS A 85 5.51 -25.65 21.58
C HIS A 85 5.33 -27.11 22.03
N LYS A 86 4.98 -28.01 21.10
CA LYS A 86 4.84 -29.45 21.37
C LYS A 86 6.15 -30.09 21.83
N ILE A 87 7.28 -29.72 21.21
CA ILE A 87 8.63 -30.14 21.58
C ILE A 87 8.92 -29.76 23.03
N ASN A 88 8.66 -28.51 23.42
CA ASN A 88 8.93 -28.03 24.77
C ASN A 88 8.08 -28.77 25.83
N ILE A 89 6.82 -29.08 25.52
CA ILE A 89 5.96 -29.88 26.42
C ILE A 89 6.51 -31.30 26.57
N LEU A 90 6.75 -32.00 25.46
CA LEU A 90 7.24 -33.39 25.49
C LEU A 90 8.61 -33.49 26.18
N PHE A 91 9.48 -32.51 25.96
CA PHE A 91 10.76 -32.43 26.63
C PHE A 91 10.60 -32.27 28.15
N ALA A 92 9.68 -31.41 28.60
CA ALA A 92 9.40 -31.21 30.02
C ALA A 92 8.82 -32.48 30.69
N GLU A 93 8.03 -33.26 29.97
CA GLU A 93 7.49 -34.55 30.41
C GLU A 93 8.51 -35.72 30.33
N GLY A 94 9.73 -35.47 29.85
CA GLY A 94 10.79 -36.49 29.72
C GLY A 94 10.69 -37.40 28.48
N GLU A 95 9.80 -37.10 27.54
CA GLU A 95 9.58 -37.88 26.31
C GLU A 95 10.61 -37.53 25.22
N TYR A 96 11.84 -38.03 25.37
CA TYR A 96 12.97 -37.63 24.51
C TYR A 96 12.92 -38.14 23.07
N VAL A 97 12.39 -39.34 22.83
CA VAL A 97 12.37 -39.97 21.48
C VAL A 97 11.48 -39.18 20.53
N LEU A 98 10.27 -38.83 20.97
CA LEU A 98 9.35 -38.04 20.16
C LEU A 98 9.83 -36.59 20.04
N THR A 99 10.40 -36.03 21.12
CA THR A 99 11.04 -34.71 21.11
C THR A 99 12.11 -34.61 20.01
N GLU A 100 13.03 -35.57 19.94
CA GLU A 100 14.08 -35.61 18.91
C GLU A 100 13.47 -35.67 17.50
N ARG A 101 12.47 -36.53 17.28
CA ARG A 101 11.79 -36.64 15.98
C ARG A 101 11.13 -35.33 15.54
N LEU A 102 10.45 -34.64 16.45
CA LEU A 102 9.80 -33.36 16.16
C LEU A 102 10.84 -32.23 15.96
N LEU A 103 11.95 -32.24 16.71
CA LEU A 103 13.07 -31.31 16.51
C LEU A 103 13.63 -31.41 15.09
N TYR A 104 13.86 -32.62 14.57
CA TYR A 104 14.30 -32.79 13.18
C TYR A 104 13.27 -32.28 12.17
N ARG A 105 11.98 -32.55 12.40
CA ARG A 105 10.90 -32.05 11.54
C ARG A 105 10.87 -30.52 11.54
N CYS A 106 10.90 -29.89 12.70
CA CYS A 106 10.87 -28.44 12.87
C CYS A 106 12.10 -27.78 12.23
N LYS A 107 13.30 -28.32 12.50
CA LYS A 107 14.54 -27.83 11.90
C LYS A 107 14.51 -27.88 10.38
N ARG A 108 14.08 -29.00 9.79
CA ARG A 108 13.97 -29.14 8.33
C ARG A 108 12.98 -28.13 7.74
N LEU A 109 11.86 -27.90 8.43
CA LEU A 109 10.87 -26.91 8.04
C LEU A 109 11.45 -25.48 8.10
N ALA A 110 12.16 -25.16 9.18
CA ALA A 110 12.82 -23.88 9.41
C ALA A 110 13.89 -23.61 8.35
N GLU A 111 14.78 -24.57 8.07
CA GLU A 111 15.82 -24.46 7.04
C GLU A 111 15.24 -24.25 5.65
N ALA A 112 14.23 -25.04 5.26
CA ALA A 112 13.55 -24.88 3.98
C ALA A 112 12.82 -23.54 3.83
N GLY A 113 12.36 -22.94 4.94
CA GLY A 113 11.81 -21.58 4.99
C GLY A 113 12.83 -20.48 5.29
N SER A 114 14.12 -20.80 5.39
CA SER A 114 15.19 -19.89 5.83
C SER A 114 14.87 -19.15 7.13
N PHE A 115 14.18 -19.80 8.07
CA PHE A 115 13.83 -19.24 9.38
C PHE A 115 14.93 -19.56 10.40
N THR A 116 16.08 -18.90 10.27
CA THR A 116 17.28 -19.12 11.10
C THR A 116 17.02 -19.10 12.61
N PRO A 117 16.19 -18.19 13.18
CA PRO A 117 15.91 -18.20 14.61
C PRO A 117 15.37 -19.54 15.12
N TYR A 118 14.42 -20.14 14.40
CA TYR A 118 13.86 -21.44 14.79
C TYR A 118 14.85 -22.59 14.58
N SER A 119 15.73 -22.49 13.57
CA SER A 119 16.82 -23.45 13.39
C SER A 119 17.81 -23.41 14.57
N VAL A 120 18.15 -22.21 15.06
CA VAL A 120 19.00 -22.02 16.25
C VAL A 120 18.32 -22.60 17.48
N GLU A 121 17.03 -22.33 17.68
CA GLU A 121 16.27 -22.85 18.81
C GLU A 121 16.20 -24.39 18.80
N CYS A 122 15.92 -24.98 17.63
CA CYS A 122 15.96 -26.44 17.48
C CYS A 122 17.35 -27.02 17.79
N ALA A 123 18.42 -26.40 17.27
CA ALA A 123 19.79 -26.87 17.54
C ALA A 123 20.16 -26.74 19.02
N ARG A 124 19.70 -25.68 19.69
CA ARG A 124 19.90 -25.49 21.14
C ARG A 124 19.20 -26.57 21.95
N LEU A 125 17.93 -26.85 21.65
CA LEU A 125 17.19 -27.92 22.31
C LEU A 125 17.79 -29.31 22.04
N MET A 126 18.28 -29.57 20.82
CA MET A 126 19.02 -30.79 20.52
C MET A 126 20.26 -30.96 21.40
N CYS A 127 21.04 -29.90 21.64
CA CYS A 127 22.17 -29.95 22.57
C CYS A 127 21.70 -30.36 23.98
N THR A 128 20.63 -29.76 24.50
CA THR A 128 20.08 -30.08 25.83
C THR A 128 19.61 -31.53 25.92
N VAL A 129 18.88 -32.00 24.91
CA VAL A 129 18.38 -33.40 24.83
C VAL A 129 19.54 -34.39 24.82
N TYR A 130 20.58 -34.14 24.01
CA TYR A 130 21.73 -35.03 23.93
C TYR A 130 22.64 -34.97 25.16
N SER A 131 22.74 -33.83 25.84
CA SER A 131 23.49 -33.74 27.09
C SER A 131 22.81 -34.53 28.21
N GLN A 132 21.48 -34.41 28.34
CA GLN A 132 20.70 -35.15 29.34
C GLN A 132 20.77 -36.67 29.13
N GLN A 133 20.76 -37.11 27.87
CA GLN A 133 20.92 -38.51 27.50
C GLN A 133 22.38 -38.99 27.46
N ARG A 134 23.37 -38.12 27.78
CA ARG A 134 24.81 -38.42 27.76
C ARG A 134 25.34 -38.92 26.41
N GLN A 135 24.74 -38.47 25.31
CA GLN A 135 25.11 -38.86 23.94
C GLN A 135 26.22 -37.95 23.38
N ALA A 136 27.46 -38.15 23.83
CA ALA A 136 28.60 -37.24 23.57
C ALA A 136 28.82 -36.89 22.08
N LEU A 137 28.82 -37.88 21.18
CA LEU A 137 29.06 -37.65 19.74
C LEU A 137 27.96 -36.80 19.08
N ARG A 138 26.70 -37.09 19.43
CA ARG A 138 25.54 -36.34 18.92
C ARG A 138 25.50 -34.93 19.48
N TYR A 139 25.85 -34.77 20.76
CA TYR A 139 26.01 -33.47 21.41
C TYR A 139 27.05 -32.62 20.68
N GLN A 140 28.27 -33.12 20.45
CA GLN A 140 29.32 -32.38 19.75
C GLN A 140 28.88 -31.94 18.34
N LYS A 141 28.21 -32.82 17.60
CA LYS A 141 27.65 -32.50 16.28
C LYS A 141 26.60 -31.39 16.36
N ALA A 142 25.68 -31.47 17.32
CA ALA A 142 24.65 -30.46 17.54
C ALA A 142 25.27 -29.11 17.94
N THR A 143 26.28 -29.10 18.81
CA THR A 143 27.01 -27.88 19.22
C THR A 143 27.70 -27.21 18.03
N SER A 144 28.39 -27.98 17.18
CA SER A 144 29.01 -27.43 15.97
C SER A 144 27.99 -26.79 15.03
N GLN A 145 26.81 -27.42 14.87
CA GLN A 145 25.73 -26.85 14.08
C GLN A 145 25.13 -25.60 14.72
N LEU A 146 24.93 -25.60 16.04
CA LEU A 146 24.43 -24.46 16.80
C LEU A 146 25.32 -23.23 16.62
N LEU A 147 26.64 -23.39 16.80
CA LEU A 147 27.60 -22.28 16.65
C LEU A 147 27.56 -21.68 15.24
N LYS A 148 27.49 -22.51 14.20
CA LYS A 148 27.34 -22.04 12.81
C LYS A 148 26.04 -21.26 12.60
N LEU A 149 24.92 -21.79 13.08
CA LEU A 149 23.61 -21.14 12.95
C LEU A 149 23.54 -19.83 13.75
N GLN A 150 24.14 -19.78 14.94
CA GLN A 150 24.23 -18.55 15.74
C GLN A 150 25.04 -17.46 15.04
N GLN A 151 26.14 -17.82 14.37
CA GLN A 151 26.91 -16.86 13.59
C GLN A 151 26.12 -16.32 12.39
N ILE A 152 25.34 -17.17 11.72
CA ILE A 152 24.45 -16.75 10.64
C ILE A 152 23.37 -15.80 11.19
N LEU A 153 22.74 -16.16 12.31
CA LEU A 153 21.73 -15.35 12.96
C LEU A 153 22.29 -13.98 13.36
N ALA A 154 23.51 -13.91 13.90
CA ALA A 154 24.14 -12.64 14.24
C ALA A 154 24.30 -11.71 13.04
N TRP A 155 24.62 -12.24 11.85
CA TRP A 155 24.65 -11.43 10.62
C TRP A 155 23.26 -11.03 10.14
N GLU A 156 22.24 -11.86 10.35
CA GLU A 156 20.85 -11.51 10.06
C GLU A 156 20.35 -10.39 10.98
N ASP A 157 20.64 -10.48 12.29
CA ASP A 157 20.26 -9.49 13.30
C ASP A 157 20.95 -8.14 13.02
N GLU A 158 22.22 -8.16 12.62
CA GLU A 158 22.94 -6.94 12.23
C GLU A 158 22.30 -6.28 10.98
N ALA A 159 21.92 -7.09 9.99
CA ALA A 159 21.23 -6.61 8.79
C ALA A 159 19.82 -6.06 9.12
N GLU A 160 19.08 -6.74 10.00
CA GLU A 160 17.77 -6.31 10.46
C GLU A 160 17.85 -4.99 11.23
N ARG A 161 18.87 -4.80 12.07
CA ARG A 161 19.11 -3.54 12.78
C ARG A 161 19.34 -2.39 11.81
N ILE A 162 20.28 -2.53 10.86
CA ILE A 162 20.55 -1.50 9.84
C ILE A 162 19.27 -1.14 9.08
N TYR A 163 18.52 -2.15 8.65
CA TYR A 163 17.28 -1.95 7.92
C TYR A 163 16.23 -1.23 8.79
N SER A 164 16.02 -1.69 10.03
CA SER A 164 15.00 -1.16 10.94
C SER A 164 15.29 0.29 11.34
N ASP A 165 16.54 0.61 11.69
CA ASP A 165 16.99 1.97 12.02
C ASP A 165 16.74 2.91 10.83
N THR A 166 17.02 2.43 9.62
CA THR A 166 16.77 3.19 8.39
C THR A 166 15.27 3.37 8.15
N GLN A 167 14.45 2.32 8.30
CA GLN A 167 13.00 2.40 8.13
C GLN A 167 12.35 3.37 9.13
N MET A 168 12.81 3.35 10.39
CA MET A 168 12.36 4.33 11.38
C MET A 168 12.64 5.76 10.91
N ALA A 169 13.87 6.02 10.44
CA ALA A 169 14.23 7.34 9.95
C ALA A 169 13.45 7.77 8.70
N LEU A 170 13.10 6.82 7.81
CA LEU A 170 12.28 7.04 6.62
C LEU A 170 10.78 7.22 6.93
N ALA A 171 10.26 6.65 8.01
CA ALA A 171 8.85 6.73 8.39
C ALA A 171 8.41 8.11 8.89
N HIS A 172 9.36 8.98 9.27
CA HIS A 172 9.07 10.29 9.83
C HIS A 172 8.75 11.35 8.74
N THR A 173 9.36 12.53 8.83
CA THR A 173 9.03 13.66 7.99
C THR A 173 9.81 13.62 6.69
N VAL A 174 9.33 14.38 5.72
CA VAL A 174 10.05 14.68 4.49
C VAL A 174 11.50 15.16 4.77
N ARG A 175 11.71 15.94 5.85
CA ARG A 175 13.03 16.40 6.28
C ARG A 175 13.93 15.24 6.71
N SER A 176 13.41 14.26 7.45
CA SER A 176 14.21 13.10 7.86
C SER A 176 14.60 12.25 6.67
N ARG A 177 13.69 12.02 5.71
CA ARG A 177 13.99 11.30 4.47
C ARG A 177 15.13 11.96 3.69
N ARG A 178 15.11 13.29 3.56
CA ARG A 178 16.21 14.05 2.92
C ARG A 178 17.54 13.91 3.66
N ALA A 179 17.53 13.84 4.99
CA ALA A 179 18.73 13.67 5.79
C ALA A 179 19.33 12.25 5.69
N VAL A 180 18.48 11.24 5.53
CA VAL A 180 18.89 9.82 5.43
C VAL A 180 19.37 9.46 4.04
N LEU A 181 18.82 10.08 2.99
CA LEU A 181 19.12 9.77 1.59
C LEU A 181 20.63 9.67 1.25
N PRO A 182 21.51 10.58 1.73
CA PRO A 182 22.95 10.48 1.47
C PRO A 182 23.63 9.30 2.17
N LEU A 183 23.04 8.75 3.25
CA LEU A 183 23.58 7.65 4.03
C LEU A 183 23.21 6.27 3.45
N LEU A 184 22.12 6.21 2.67
CA LEU A 184 21.59 4.96 2.12
C LEU A 184 22.60 4.14 1.30
N PRO A 185 23.46 4.73 0.44
CA PRO A 185 24.48 3.96 -0.29
C PRO A 185 25.43 3.19 0.63
N THR A 186 25.82 3.81 1.75
CA THR A 186 26.69 3.18 2.75
C THR A 186 25.99 2.00 3.42
N TYR A 187 24.72 2.16 3.82
CA TYR A 187 23.94 1.09 4.41
C TYR A 187 23.68 -0.06 3.43
N ILE A 188 23.44 0.25 2.15
CA ILE A 188 23.32 -0.76 1.09
C ILE A 188 24.62 -1.56 0.98
N ALA A 189 25.78 -0.90 0.93
CA ALA A 189 27.08 -1.59 0.87
C ALA A 189 27.33 -2.50 2.09
N GLN A 190 26.96 -2.05 3.29
CA GLN A 190 27.04 -2.88 4.51
C GLN A 190 26.13 -4.11 4.42
N LEU A 191 24.88 -3.94 3.97
CA LEU A 191 23.95 -5.05 3.76
C LEU A 191 24.42 -6.02 2.69
N GLU A 192 25.09 -5.55 1.63
CA GLU A 192 25.71 -6.43 0.62
C GLU A 192 26.79 -7.32 1.24
N VAL A 193 27.66 -6.76 2.08
CA VAL A 193 28.70 -7.52 2.78
C VAL A 193 28.07 -8.57 3.70
N LEU A 194 27.05 -8.19 4.47
CA LEU A 194 26.32 -9.11 5.36
C LEU A 194 25.62 -10.21 4.57
N HIS A 195 25.00 -9.88 3.44
CA HIS A 195 24.36 -10.86 2.57
C HIS A 195 25.37 -11.84 1.96
N ARG A 196 26.57 -11.38 1.57
CA ARG A 196 27.63 -12.28 1.07
C ARG A 196 28.13 -13.27 2.13
N LYS A 197 28.17 -12.85 3.40
CA LYS A 197 28.54 -13.69 4.55
C LYS A 197 27.43 -14.70 4.89
N ALA A 198 26.21 -14.23 5.11
CA ALA A 198 25.10 -15.06 5.59
C ALA A 198 24.44 -15.91 4.49
N ARG A 199 24.31 -15.36 3.28
CA ARG A 199 23.64 -15.96 2.12
C ARG A 199 22.22 -16.46 2.41
N THR A 200 21.52 -15.76 3.29
CA THR A 200 20.15 -16.08 3.69
C THR A 200 19.12 -15.25 2.94
N PHE A 201 17.86 -15.70 2.97
CA PHE A 201 16.75 -14.90 2.46
C PHE A 201 16.55 -13.60 3.26
N SER A 202 16.74 -13.62 4.59
CA SER A 202 16.48 -12.44 5.43
C SER A 202 17.42 -11.29 5.05
N THR A 203 18.73 -11.55 4.96
CA THR A 203 19.72 -10.55 4.51
C THR A 203 19.45 -10.07 3.08
N TYR A 204 19.07 -10.97 2.17
CA TYR A 204 18.65 -10.58 0.81
C TYR A 204 17.44 -9.63 0.84
N ASN A 205 16.42 -9.95 1.62
CA ASN A 205 15.17 -9.18 1.66
C ASN A 205 15.38 -7.77 2.23
N HIS A 206 16.22 -7.63 3.27
CA HIS A 206 16.61 -6.31 3.79
C HIS A 206 17.36 -5.48 2.75
N LEU A 207 18.34 -6.07 2.07
CA LEU A 207 19.09 -5.41 0.98
C LEU A 207 18.16 -5.00 -0.18
N TYR A 208 17.31 -5.92 -0.63
CA TYR A 208 16.36 -5.71 -1.72
C TYR A 208 15.39 -4.56 -1.42
N ARG A 209 14.78 -4.57 -0.23
CA ARG A 209 13.84 -3.51 0.19
C ARG A 209 14.54 -2.16 0.36
N LEU A 210 15.75 -2.13 0.92
CA LEU A 210 16.50 -0.90 1.08
C LEU A 210 16.90 -0.29 -0.27
N ARG A 211 17.33 -1.11 -1.23
CA ARG A 211 17.64 -0.65 -2.59
C ARG A 211 16.41 -0.06 -3.27
N LEU A 212 15.25 -0.71 -3.17
CA LEU A 212 14.00 -0.14 -3.71
C LEU A 212 13.67 1.22 -3.08
N ALA A 213 13.76 1.34 -1.75
CA ALA A 213 13.52 2.61 -1.06
C ALA A 213 14.50 3.71 -1.48
N TYR A 214 15.79 3.36 -1.69
CA TYR A 214 16.79 4.30 -2.18
C TYR A 214 16.44 4.83 -3.58
N GLU A 215 16.18 3.95 -4.53
CA GLU A 215 15.82 4.35 -5.90
C GLU A 215 14.51 5.17 -5.93
N GLU A 216 13.54 4.81 -5.10
CA GLU A 216 12.27 5.53 -4.97
C GLU A 216 12.45 6.97 -4.47
N LEU A 217 13.29 7.16 -3.45
CA LEU A 217 13.60 8.49 -2.90
C LEU A 217 14.37 9.36 -3.90
N GLN A 218 15.20 8.75 -4.75
CA GLN A 218 15.88 9.44 -5.84
C GLN A 218 14.96 9.71 -7.04
N GLY A 219 13.78 9.08 -7.11
CA GLY A 219 12.92 9.11 -8.29
C GLY A 219 13.45 8.28 -9.46
N ASN A 220 14.39 7.36 -9.22
CA ASN A 220 14.95 6.47 -10.23
C ASN A 220 14.06 5.23 -10.46
N PHE A 221 12.84 5.48 -10.91
CA PHE A 221 11.85 4.43 -11.15
C PHE A 221 12.28 3.45 -12.25
N LYS A 222 13.16 3.86 -13.18
CA LYS A 222 13.74 2.97 -14.19
C LYS A 222 14.57 1.86 -13.55
N GLU A 223 15.37 2.19 -12.53
CA GLU A 223 16.15 1.17 -11.82
C GLU A 223 15.26 0.28 -10.95
N MET A 224 14.20 0.81 -10.32
CA MET A 224 13.20 0.00 -9.63
C MET A 224 12.57 -1.06 -10.55
N ILE A 225 12.26 -0.71 -11.81
CA ILE A 225 11.78 -1.68 -12.80
C ILE A 225 12.81 -2.79 -13.03
N LYS A 226 14.10 -2.45 -13.18
CA LYS A 226 15.15 -3.46 -13.35
C LYS A 226 15.28 -4.37 -12.13
N VAL A 227 15.30 -3.79 -10.93
CA VAL A 227 15.46 -4.51 -9.65
C VAL A 227 14.28 -5.48 -9.42
N THR A 228 13.05 -5.05 -9.67
CA THR A 228 11.86 -5.92 -9.55
C THR A 228 11.81 -7.00 -10.65
N ALA A 229 12.26 -6.69 -11.87
CA ALA A 229 12.36 -7.68 -12.94
C ALA A 229 13.42 -8.75 -12.65
N GLU A 230 14.59 -8.34 -12.12
CA GLU A 230 15.64 -9.26 -11.67
C GLU A 230 15.16 -10.15 -10.54
N ALA A 231 14.51 -9.60 -9.52
CA ALA A 231 13.95 -10.38 -8.41
C ALA A 231 12.94 -11.41 -8.92
N SER A 232 12.07 -11.02 -9.87
CA SER A 232 11.12 -11.93 -10.51
C SER A 232 11.82 -13.06 -11.27
N ARG A 233 12.89 -12.76 -11.99
CA ARG A 233 13.71 -13.78 -12.69
C ARG A 233 14.37 -14.73 -11.69
N ARG A 234 15.04 -14.20 -10.66
CA ARG A 234 15.68 -15.02 -9.63
C ARG A 234 14.68 -15.90 -8.88
N PHE A 235 13.47 -15.44 -8.67
CA PHE A 235 12.38 -16.24 -8.11
C PHE A 235 12.01 -17.41 -9.02
N ARG A 236 11.79 -17.16 -10.32
CA ARG A 236 11.50 -18.21 -11.32
C ARG A 236 12.64 -19.23 -11.46
N ASP A 237 13.89 -18.77 -11.39
CA ASP A 237 15.08 -19.62 -11.45
C ASP A 237 15.30 -20.45 -10.15
N GLY A 238 14.40 -20.36 -9.15
CA GLY A 238 14.55 -21.04 -7.86
C GLY A 238 15.66 -20.49 -6.96
N LYS A 239 16.22 -19.31 -7.29
CA LYS A 239 17.31 -18.66 -6.53
C LYS A 239 16.80 -17.84 -5.34
N LEU A 240 15.50 -17.62 -5.23
CA LEU A 240 14.86 -16.99 -4.07
C LEU A 240 13.94 -17.98 -3.37
N ASN A 241 13.87 -17.89 -2.04
CA ASN A 241 13.07 -18.81 -1.24
C ASN A 241 11.57 -18.60 -1.51
N ALA A 242 10.93 -19.59 -2.15
CA ALA A 242 9.51 -19.57 -2.52
C ALA A 242 8.55 -19.45 -1.33
N ARG A 243 8.97 -19.87 -0.13
CA ARG A 243 8.17 -19.77 1.09
C ARG A 243 8.23 -18.38 1.71
N ARG A 244 9.17 -17.53 1.29
CA ARG A 244 9.45 -16.25 1.94
C ARG A 244 9.28 -15.04 1.04
N PHE A 245 9.56 -15.17 -0.25
CA PHE A 245 9.48 -14.07 -1.19
C PHE A 245 8.02 -13.63 -1.39
N ASP A 246 7.74 -12.36 -1.10
CA ASP A 246 6.41 -11.77 -1.33
C ASP A 246 6.30 -11.30 -2.78
N LEU A 247 5.80 -12.18 -3.63
CA LEU A 247 5.59 -11.91 -5.05
C LEU A 247 4.63 -10.74 -5.27
N ARG A 248 3.60 -10.60 -4.42
CA ARG A 248 2.60 -9.52 -4.51
C ARG A 248 3.24 -8.16 -4.25
N PHE A 249 4.10 -8.07 -3.22
CA PHE A 249 4.89 -6.86 -2.97
C PHE A 249 5.74 -6.50 -4.19
N ASN A 250 6.46 -7.47 -4.77
CA ASN A 250 7.26 -7.23 -5.96
C ASN A 250 6.43 -6.75 -7.17
N HIS A 251 5.26 -7.37 -7.40
CA HIS A 251 4.33 -6.96 -8.46
C HIS A 251 3.81 -5.54 -8.27
N PHE A 252 3.43 -5.19 -7.03
CA PHE A 252 2.99 -3.84 -6.70
C PHE A 252 4.08 -2.79 -6.97
N VAL A 253 5.30 -3.02 -6.46
CA VAL A 253 6.43 -2.09 -6.67
C VAL A 253 6.75 -1.93 -8.15
N SER A 254 6.65 -3.02 -8.93
CA SER A 254 6.88 -2.99 -10.38
C SER A 254 5.87 -2.08 -11.08
N ILE A 255 4.56 -2.27 -10.89
CA ILE A 255 3.53 -1.46 -11.56
C ILE A 255 3.58 0.00 -11.09
N TYR A 256 3.90 0.23 -9.83
CA TYR A 256 4.13 1.56 -9.28
C TYR A 256 5.28 2.27 -9.99
N ALA A 257 6.41 1.59 -10.18
CA ALA A 257 7.55 2.16 -10.90
C ALA A 257 7.23 2.43 -12.39
N TYR A 258 6.40 1.60 -13.04
CA TYR A 258 5.91 1.88 -14.40
C TYR A 258 5.01 3.12 -14.46
N LEU A 259 4.08 3.26 -13.51
CA LEU A 259 3.23 4.46 -13.40
C LEU A 259 4.10 5.71 -13.22
N ARG A 260 5.04 5.64 -12.26
CA ARG A 260 5.90 6.76 -11.90
C ARG A 260 6.97 7.08 -12.93
N SER A 261 7.36 6.14 -13.79
CA SER A 261 8.27 6.41 -14.92
C SER A 261 7.55 6.83 -16.21
N ARG A 262 6.24 7.10 -16.16
CA ARG A 262 5.38 7.42 -17.32
C ARG A 262 5.47 6.38 -18.44
N GLN A 263 5.46 5.11 -18.06
CA GLN A 263 5.36 3.99 -18.99
C GLN A 263 4.04 3.22 -18.77
N PRO A 264 2.87 3.90 -18.89
CA PRO A 264 1.61 3.38 -18.40
C PRO A 264 1.11 2.19 -19.21
N VAL A 265 1.36 2.14 -20.53
CA VAL A 265 0.93 1.02 -21.38
C VAL A 265 1.60 -0.29 -20.97
N GLN A 266 2.91 -0.26 -20.67
CA GLN A 266 3.64 -1.44 -20.21
C GLN A 266 3.22 -1.82 -18.79
N GLY A 267 3.08 -0.83 -17.90
CA GLY A 267 2.60 -1.04 -16.53
C GLY A 267 1.21 -1.65 -16.49
N LEU A 268 0.28 -1.17 -17.33
CA LEU A 268 -1.09 -1.67 -17.42
C LEU A 268 -1.11 -3.14 -17.84
N ARG A 269 -0.36 -3.51 -18.88
CA ARG A 269 -0.24 -4.91 -19.32
C ARG A 269 0.23 -5.83 -18.20
N LEU A 270 1.23 -5.39 -17.42
CA LEU A 270 1.72 -6.16 -16.28
C LEU A 270 0.70 -6.20 -15.13
N ALA A 271 0.00 -5.10 -14.86
CA ALA A 271 -1.02 -5.03 -13.83
C ALA A 271 -2.17 -6.02 -14.11
N GLU A 272 -2.60 -6.16 -15.37
CA GLU A 272 -3.60 -7.15 -15.78
C GLU A 272 -3.14 -8.59 -15.50
N GLN A 273 -1.87 -8.89 -15.74
CA GLN A 273 -1.29 -10.21 -15.46
C GLN A 273 -1.16 -10.47 -13.96
N TYR A 274 -0.70 -9.48 -13.19
CA TYR A 274 -0.44 -9.60 -11.77
C TYR A 274 -1.71 -9.56 -10.91
N SER A 275 -2.82 -9.03 -11.43
CA SER A 275 -4.07 -8.89 -10.67
C SER A 275 -4.59 -10.22 -10.09
N ARG A 276 -4.26 -11.36 -10.72
CA ARG A 276 -4.68 -12.69 -10.25
C ARG A 276 -4.03 -13.11 -8.92
N ASP A 277 -2.90 -12.51 -8.57
CA ASP A 277 -2.14 -12.86 -7.36
C ASP A 277 -2.66 -12.11 -6.11
N PHE A 278 -3.61 -11.19 -6.29
CA PHE A 278 -4.21 -10.40 -5.22
C PHE A 278 -5.63 -10.88 -4.92
N HIS A 279 -5.87 -11.29 -3.67
CA HIS A 279 -7.19 -11.74 -3.24
C HIS A 279 -8.15 -10.54 -3.08
N PRO A 280 -9.36 -10.53 -3.68
CA PRO A 280 -10.27 -9.38 -3.68
C PRO A 280 -10.67 -8.86 -2.29
N SER A 281 -10.71 -9.72 -1.28
CA SER A 281 -11.04 -9.30 0.09
C SER A 281 -9.85 -8.75 0.90
N SER A 282 -8.65 -8.66 0.32
CA SER A 282 -7.46 -8.17 1.02
C SER A 282 -7.29 -6.66 0.81
N SER A 283 -6.81 -5.94 1.83
CA SER A 283 -6.51 -4.51 1.67
C SER A 283 -5.47 -4.25 0.56
N ASN A 284 -4.49 -5.16 0.41
CA ASN A 284 -3.47 -5.09 -0.65
C ASN A 284 -4.09 -5.12 -2.05
N TRP A 285 -5.24 -5.76 -2.24
CA TRP A 285 -5.95 -5.74 -3.52
C TRP A 285 -6.44 -4.34 -3.86
N PHE A 286 -7.04 -3.60 -2.91
CA PHE A 286 -7.49 -2.23 -3.17
C PHE A 286 -6.32 -1.29 -3.48
N TYR A 287 -5.20 -1.40 -2.75
CA TYR A 287 -3.98 -0.63 -3.04
C TYR A 287 -3.41 -0.93 -4.44
N PHE A 288 -3.42 -2.20 -4.85
CA PHE A 288 -3.00 -2.61 -6.18
C PHE A 288 -3.95 -2.09 -7.26
N GLN A 289 -5.26 -2.24 -7.07
CA GLN A 289 -6.26 -1.79 -8.03
C GLN A 289 -6.26 -0.27 -8.23
N GLU A 290 -5.87 0.50 -7.21
CA GLU A 290 -5.72 1.95 -7.32
C GLU A 290 -4.67 2.31 -8.38
N HIS A 291 -3.51 1.69 -8.31
CA HIS A 291 -2.44 1.88 -9.29
C HIS A 291 -2.82 1.31 -10.66
N HIS A 292 -3.59 0.23 -10.68
CA HIS A 292 -4.11 -0.37 -11.91
C HIS A 292 -5.06 0.58 -12.65
N VAL A 293 -5.99 1.23 -11.94
CA VAL A 293 -6.89 2.25 -12.51
C VAL A 293 -6.10 3.46 -13.00
N LEU A 294 -5.12 3.94 -12.22
CA LEU A 294 -4.27 5.06 -12.62
C LEU A 294 -3.44 4.73 -13.87
N LEU A 295 -2.91 3.51 -13.99
CA LEU A 295 -2.24 3.05 -15.20
C LEU A 295 -3.17 3.04 -16.42
N ALA A 296 -4.42 2.61 -16.26
CA ALA A 296 -5.41 2.66 -17.34
C ALA A 296 -5.73 4.09 -17.77
N LEU A 297 -5.91 5.00 -16.81
CA LEU A 297 -6.11 6.43 -17.06
C LEU A 297 -4.92 7.06 -17.79
N HIS A 298 -3.70 6.79 -17.32
CA HIS A 298 -2.47 7.31 -17.94
C HIS A 298 -2.22 6.71 -19.32
N ALA A 299 -2.70 5.50 -19.59
CA ALA A 299 -2.64 4.85 -20.90
C ALA A 299 -3.76 5.28 -21.85
N GLU A 300 -4.60 6.25 -21.47
CA GLU A 300 -5.77 6.72 -22.25
C GLU A 300 -6.80 5.60 -22.52
N GLN A 301 -6.82 4.56 -21.67
CA GLN A 301 -7.78 3.45 -21.75
C GLN A 301 -8.94 3.70 -20.78
N TYR A 302 -9.76 4.71 -21.06
CA TYR A 302 -10.81 5.17 -20.14
C TYR A 302 -11.93 4.16 -19.92
N GLU A 303 -12.31 3.40 -20.95
CA GLU A 303 -13.27 2.31 -20.85
C GLU A 303 -12.74 1.20 -19.94
N ARG A 304 -11.44 0.91 -20.03
CA ARG A 304 -10.79 -0.06 -19.17
C ARG A 304 -10.77 0.41 -17.71
N ALA A 305 -10.45 1.68 -17.47
CA ALA A 305 -10.52 2.29 -16.14
C ALA A 305 -11.94 2.19 -15.54
N GLN A 306 -12.99 2.40 -16.35
CA GLN A 306 -14.38 2.25 -15.94
C GLN A 306 -14.74 0.80 -15.55
N GLN A 307 -14.29 -0.18 -16.34
CA GLN A 307 -14.49 -1.60 -16.04
C GLN A 307 -13.84 -2.01 -14.71
N LEU A 308 -12.60 -1.55 -14.49
CA LEU A 308 -11.88 -1.77 -13.23
C LEU A 308 -12.63 -1.15 -12.05
N LEU A 309 -13.06 0.11 -12.19
CA LEU A 309 -13.82 0.80 -11.15
C LEU A 309 -15.15 0.09 -10.84
N SER A 310 -15.87 -0.39 -11.85
CA SER A 310 -17.09 -1.20 -11.65
C SER A 310 -16.81 -2.45 -10.81
N THR A 311 -15.71 -3.14 -11.10
CA THR A 311 -15.27 -4.32 -10.34
C THR A 311 -14.94 -3.97 -8.89
N ILE A 312 -14.26 -2.84 -8.66
CA ILE A 312 -13.87 -2.36 -7.33
C ILE A 312 -15.08 -1.99 -6.49
N THR A 313 -16.01 -1.20 -7.04
CA THR A 313 -17.21 -0.74 -6.33
C THR A 313 -18.19 -1.86 -6.00
N LYS A 314 -18.20 -2.96 -6.77
CA LYS A 314 -19.02 -4.15 -6.50
C LYS A 314 -18.43 -5.07 -5.42
N ASN A 315 -17.19 -4.86 -5.01
CA ASN A 315 -16.55 -5.66 -3.98
C ASN A 315 -17.20 -5.39 -2.60
N PRO A 316 -17.64 -6.40 -1.85
CA PRO A 316 -18.26 -6.21 -0.53
C PRO A 316 -17.39 -5.44 0.46
N ALA A 317 -16.06 -5.51 0.33
CA ALA A 317 -15.11 -4.81 1.18
C ALA A 317 -14.88 -3.34 0.78
N TYR A 318 -15.53 -2.83 -0.27
CA TYR A 318 -15.39 -1.45 -0.75
C TYR A 318 -15.85 -0.44 0.30
N LEU A 319 -17.06 -0.59 0.83
CA LEU A 319 -17.61 0.35 1.84
C LEU A 319 -16.93 0.26 3.21
N ILE A 320 -16.11 -0.77 3.42
CA ILE A 320 -15.33 -0.99 4.66
C ILE A 320 -13.97 -0.27 4.58
N GLN A 321 -13.59 0.26 3.41
CA GLN A 321 -12.34 1.01 3.27
C GLN A 321 -12.36 2.28 4.13
N ARG A 322 -11.15 2.78 4.43
CA ARG A 322 -11.00 4.07 5.12
C ARG A 322 -11.65 5.18 4.31
N GLU A 323 -12.21 6.17 4.98
CA GLU A 323 -12.85 7.34 4.36
C GLU A 323 -11.94 8.02 3.31
N ALA A 324 -10.67 8.24 3.65
CA ALA A 324 -9.68 8.80 2.71
C ALA A 324 -9.45 7.95 1.45
N ALA A 325 -9.71 6.64 1.49
CA ALA A 325 -9.65 5.79 0.30
C ALA A 325 -10.92 5.93 -0.54
N LEU A 326 -12.10 5.97 0.11
CA LEU A 326 -13.38 6.19 -0.56
C LEU A 326 -13.40 7.53 -1.31
N GLU A 327 -12.96 8.59 -0.66
CA GLU A 327 -12.77 9.92 -1.26
C GLU A 327 -11.93 9.89 -2.54
N ARG A 328 -10.83 9.12 -2.55
CA ARG A 328 -9.98 8.96 -3.74
C ARG A 328 -10.69 8.20 -4.85
N TRP A 329 -11.43 7.15 -4.51
CA TRP A 329 -12.23 6.40 -5.49
C TRP A 329 -13.29 7.26 -6.14
N ASP A 330 -13.97 8.10 -5.37
CA ASP A 330 -14.98 9.02 -5.90
C ASP A 330 -14.34 10.06 -6.83
N LEU A 331 -13.14 10.54 -6.51
CA LEU A 331 -12.39 11.44 -7.39
C LEU A 331 -11.98 10.74 -8.70
N TYR A 332 -11.46 9.51 -8.65
CA TYR A 332 -11.13 8.75 -9.86
C TYR A 332 -12.36 8.49 -10.72
N LYS A 333 -13.48 8.14 -10.08
CA LYS A 333 -14.77 7.97 -10.74
C LYS A 333 -15.19 9.23 -11.49
N ALA A 334 -15.07 10.40 -10.85
CA ALA A 334 -15.45 11.65 -11.47
C ALA A 334 -14.56 12.02 -12.66
N TYR A 335 -13.25 11.73 -12.59
CA TYR A 335 -12.36 11.87 -13.74
C TYR A 335 -12.73 10.92 -14.89
N ILE A 336 -13.00 9.65 -14.61
CA ILE A 336 -13.41 8.65 -15.60
C ILE A 336 -14.74 9.04 -16.26
N ASP A 337 -15.74 9.38 -15.46
CA ASP A 337 -17.06 9.82 -15.93
C ASP A 337 -16.96 11.10 -16.77
N PHE A 338 -15.99 11.98 -16.46
CA PHE A 338 -15.74 13.18 -17.24
C PHE A 338 -15.10 12.87 -18.60
N VAL A 339 -14.06 12.03 -18.68
CA VAL A 339 -13.36 11.78 -19.96
C VAL A 339 -14.08 10.84 -20.90
N LEU A 340 -14.96 9.98 -20.39
CA LEU A 340 -15.76 9.12 -21.24
C LEU A 340 -16.77 9.92 -22.07
N PRO A 341 -17.09 9.49 -23.30
CA PRO A 341 -18.09 10.15 -24.12
C PRO A 341 -19.42 10.25 -23.37
N PRO A 342 -20.12 11.40 -23.43
CA PRO A 342 -21.41 11.54 -22.81
C PRO A 342 -22.42 10.60 -23.50
N GLN A 343 -22.60 9.39 -22.97
CA GLN A 343 -23.77 8.59 -23.29
C GLN A 343 -24.99 9.40 -22.79
N ARG A 344 -25.74 10.02 -23.72
CA ARG A 344 -26.96 10.85 -23.50
C ARG A 344 -27.15 11.29 -22.05
N ALA A 345 -26.69 12.50 -21.70
CA ALA A 345 -26.77 13.17 -20.40
C ALA A 345 -27.78 12.55 -19.40
N THR A 346 -27.38 11.45 -18.76
CA THR A 346 -28.25 10.76 -17.79
C THR A 346 -28.35 11.63 -16.54
N ALA A 347 -29.43 11.51 -15.77
CA ALA A 347 -29.59 12.23 -14.49
C ALA A 347 -28.36 12.05 -13.57
N ARG A 348 -27.70 10.90 -13.66
CA ARG A 348 -26.47 10.55 -12.95
C ARG A 348 -25.27 11.45 -13.32
N GLN A 349 -25.11 11.84 -14.59
CA GLN A 349 -24.03 12.74 -15.00
C GLN A 349 -24.24 14.17 -14.46
N ARG A 350 -25.49 14.65 -14.41
CA ARG A 350 -25.85 15.94 -13.78
C ARG A 350 -25.65 15.92 -12.26
N GLN A 351 -25.99 14.81 -11.60
CA GLN A 351 -25.73 14.64 -10.18
C GLN A 351 -24.23 14.57 -9.86
N MET A 352 -23.44 13.93 -10.72
CA MET A 352 -21.98 13.86 -10.58
C MET A 352 -21.33 15.24 -10.76
N ALA A 353 -21.77 15.99 -11.77
CA ALA A 353 -21.37 17.38 -11.99
C ALA A 353 -21.60 18.25 -10.74
N GLN A 354 -22.81 18.21 -10.18
CA GLN A 354 -23.14 18.92 -8.94
C GLN A 354 -22.29 18.46 -7.75
N TRP A 355 -22.03 17.15 -7.64
CA TRP A 355 -21.17 16.60 -6.59
C TRP A 355 -19.71 17.10 -6.71
N VAL A 356 -19.13 17.12 -7.92
CA VAL A 356 -17.77 17.63 -8.17
C VAL A 356 -17.64 19.09 -7.74
N LEU A 357 -18.68 19.90 -7.95
CA LEU A 357 -18.70 21.31 -7.54
C LEU A 357 -18.81 21.49 -6.01
N GLN A 358 -19.35 20.48 -5.31
CA GLN A 358 -19.50 20.46 -3.85
C GLN A 358 -18.34 19.78 -3.13
N LEU A 359 -17.36 19.22 -3.86
CA LEU A 359 -16.20 18.59 -3.26
C LEU A 359 -15.43 19.58 -2.36
N PRO A 360 -15.29 19.29 -1.05
CA PRO A 360 -14.53 20.15 -0.15
C PRO A 360 -13.03 20.10 -0.51
N GLU A 361 -12.32 21.20 -0.23
CA GLU A 361 -10.87 21.18 -0.30
C GLU A 361 -10.32 20.27 0.82
N TYR A 362 -9.46 19.32 0.47
CA TYR A 362 -8.80 18.46 1.44
C TYR A 362 -7.79 19.23 2.30
N SER A 363 -7.42 18.64 3.44
CA SER A 363 -6.37 19.16 4.33
C SER A 363 -5.03 19.36 3.61
N ARG A 364 -4.15 20.19 4.20
CA ARG A 364 -2.81 20.54 3.70
C ARG A 364 -1.92 19.34 3.33
N ASP A 365 -2.18 18.16 3.89
CA ASP A 365 -1.41 16.94 3.65
C ASP A 365 -1.79 16.22 2.35
N LYS A 366 -2.84 16.67 1.64
CA LYS A 366 -3.35 16.09 0.39
C LYS A 366 -3.27 17.07 -0.81
N ARG A 367 -2.19 17.87 -0.92
CA ARG A 367 -2.05 18.94 -1.95
C ARG A 367 -2.38 18.48 -3.39
N GLY A 368 -1.93 17.29 -3.79
CA GLY A 368 -2.20 16.76 -5.14
C GLY A 368 -3.67 16.45 -5.43
N HIS A 369 -4.42 16.01 -4.42
CA HIS A 369 -5.86 15.79 -4.58
C HIS A 369 -6.60 17.13 -4.69
N ASN A 370 -6.14 18.17 -3.99
CA ASN A 370 -6.72 19.52 -4.13
C ASN A 370 -6.51 20.08 -5.52
N VAL A 371 -5.31 19.97 -6.07
CA VAL A 371 -5.03 20.37 -7.45
C VAL A 371 -5.94 19.58 -8.41
N ALA A 372 -6.07 18.27 -8.23
CA ALA A 372 -6.93 17.44 -9.06
C ALA A 372 -8.43 17.83 -8.98
N ILE A 373 -8.95 18.17 -7.80
CA ILE A 373 -10.34 18.66 -7.67
C ILE A 373 -10.53 19.97 -8.42
N LEU A 374 -9.65 20.95 -8.20
CA LEU A 374 -9.77 22.27 -8.81
C LEU A 374 -9.66 22.21 -10.34
N VAL A 375 -8.78 21.35 -10.85
CA VAL A 375 -8.66 21.08 -12.29
C VAL A 375 -9.94 20.44 -12.81
N LEU A 376 -10.50 19.44 -12.13
CA LEU A 376 -11.74 18.79 -12.57
C LEU A 376 -12.93 19.76 -12.60
N GLN A 377 -13.06 20.64 -11.60
CA GLN A 377 -14.08 21.69 -11.56
C GLN A 377 -13.92 22.66 -12.76
N LEU A 378 -12.69 23.10 -13.04
CA LEU A 378 -12.42 23.95 -14.21
C LEU A 378 -12.82 23.26 -15.51
N LEU A 379 -12.43 21.99 -15.69
CA LEU A 379 -12.75 21.21 -16.87
C LEU A 379 -14.26 21.04 -17.06
N HIS A 380 -15.01 20.92 -15.96
CA HIS A 380 -16.46 20.85 -15.98
C HIS A 380 -17.08 22.15 -16.50
N PHE A 381 -16.73 23.31 -15.92
CA PHE A 381 -17.24 24.60 -16.39
C PHE A 381 -16.81 24.93 -17.82
N LEU A 382 -15.62 24.50 -18.23
CA LEU A 382 -15.15 24.66 -19.60
C LEU A 382 -16.00 23.85 -20.59
N ARG A 383 -16.43 22.65 -20.20
CA ARG A 383 -17.38 21.83 -20.98
C ARG A 383 -18.77 22.46 -21.03
N GLU A 384 -19.25 23.01 -19.92
CA GLU A 384 -20.55 23.70 -19.83
C GLU A 384 -20.56 25.08 -20.50
N ARG A 385 -19.38 25.62 -20.86
CA ARG A 385 -19.21 26.95 -21.48
C ARG A 385 -19.58 28.11 -20.57
N SER A 386 -19.48 27.93 -19.25
CA SER A 386 -19.70 29.02 -18.29
C SER A 386 -18.44 29.86 -18.13
N LEU A 387 -18.33 30.95 -18.90
CA LEU A 387 -17.14 31.82 -18.92
C LEU A 387 -16.83 32.42 -17.54
N GLU A 388 -17.84 32.96 -16.85
CA GLU A 388 -17.69 33.58 -15.53
C GLU A 388 -17.13 32.58 -14.50
N GLU A 389 -17.70 31.37 -14.45
CA GLU A 389 -17.22 30.31 -13.55
C GLU A 389 -15.81 29.83 -13.91
N VAL A 390 -15.49 29.73 -15.20
CA VAL A 390 -14.14 29.39 -15.66
C VAL A 390 -13.12 30.44 -15.18
N LEU A 391 -13.41 31.73 -15.35
CA LEU A 391 -12.53 32.83 -14.91
C LEU A 391 -12.37 32.82 -13.37
N LEU A 392 -13.46 32.64 -12.64
CA LEU A 392 -13.44 32.53 -11.17
C LEU A 392 -12.56 31.36 -10.71
N ARG A 393 -12.67 30.19 -11.35
CA ARG A 393 -11.87 29.01 -11.00
C ARG A 393 -10.40 29.14 -11.38
N LEU A 394 -10.08 29.77 -12.51
CA LEU A 394 -8.70 30.07 -12.88
C LEU A 394 -8.03 31.02 -11.88
N GLU A 395 -8.74 32.04 -11.40
CA GLU A 395 -8.21 32.94 -10.37
C GLU A 395 -8.00 32.21 -9.03
N ARG A 396 -8.90 31.29 -8.65
CA ARG A 396 -8.70 30.42 -7.48
C ARG A 396 -7.45 29.53 -7.64
N LEU A 397 -7.27 28.92 -8.82
CA LEU A 397 -6.08 28.11 -9.14
C LEU A 397 -4.80 28.94 -9.08
N ARG A 398 -4.81 30.17 -9.61
CA ARG A 398 -3.69 31.11 -9.54
C ARG A 398 -3.31 31.42 -8.09
N LYS A 399 -4.30 31.75 -7.24
CA LYS A 399 -4.09 31.98 -5.80
C LYS A 399 -3.59 30.73 -5.08
N TYR A 400 -4.09 29.54 -5.43
CA TYR A 400 -3.64 28.28 -4.87
C TYR A 400 -2.17 27.99 -5.21
N GLN A 401 -1.80 28.12 -6.48
CA GLN A 401 -0.42 28.06 -6.95
C GLN A 401 0.46 29.06 -6.17
N GLN A 402 -0.05 30.30 -6.08
CA GLN A 402 0.35 31.43 -5.25
C GLN A 402 0.79 31.07 -3.83
N ARG A 403 0.09 30.12 -3.20
CA ARG A 403 0.14 29.85 -1.74
C ARG A 403 0.74 28.51 -1.36
N HIS A 404 0.74 27.54 -2.28
CA HIS A 404 0.96 26.13 -1.92
C HIS A 404 1.98 25.39 -2.79
N LEU A 405 2.34 25.94 -3.97
CA LEU A 405 3.16 25.24 -4.96
C LEU A 405 4.52 25.90 -5.20
N TYR A 406 5.29 26.19 -4.14
CA TYR A 406 6.60 26.85 -4.27
C TYR A 406 7.77 25.87 -4.44
N GLU A 407 7.58 24.62 -4.02
CA GLU A 407 8.65 23.63 -3.96
C GLU A 407 9.01 23.10 -5.35
N ALA A 408 10.28 22.70 -5.55
CA ALA A 408 10.75 22.12 -6.81
C ALA A 408 9.95 20.88 -7.23
N SER A 409 9.47 20.11 -6.24
CA SER A 409 8.60 18.95 -6.44
C SER A 409 7.25 19.25 -7.09
N THR A 410 6.77 20.49 -6.94
CA THR A 410 5.48 20.94 -7.49
C THR A 410 5.61 21.60 -8.86
N LEU A 411 6.79 21.52 -9.49
CA LEU A 411 7.07 22.18 -10.76
C LEU A 411 6.09 21.77 -11.86
N ARG A 412 5.73 20.49 -11.95
CA ARG A 412 4.75 20.01 -12.95
C ARG A 412 3.37 20.62 -12.75
N SER A 413 2.84 20.56 -11.53
CA SER A 413 1.56 21.18 -11.18
C SER A 413 1.59 22.68 -11.48
N ARG A 414 2.68 23.39 -11.15
CA ARG A 414 2.86 24.81 -11.52
C ARG A 414 2.85 25.05 -13.03
N LEU A 415 3.59 24.26 -13.81
CA LEU A 415 3.66 24.41 -15.26
C LEU A 415 2.28 24.19 -15.88
N PHE A 416 1.55 23.17 -15.42
CA PHE A 416 0.19 22.90 -15.89
C PHE A 416 -0.80 24.01 -15.51
N LEU A 417 -0.79 24.51 -14.26
CA LEU A 417 -1.67 25.61 -13.87
C LEU A 417 -1.38 26.90 -14.64
N ARG A 418 -0.12 27.14 -15.02
CA ARG A 418 0.22 28.25 -15.92
C ARG A 418 -0.27 27.99 -17.36
N LEU A 419 -0.20 26.76 -17.87
CA LEU A 419 -0.79 26.42 -19.17
C LEU A 419 -2.29 26.74 -19.19
N LEU A 420 -3.01 26.42 -18.11
CA LEU A 420 -4.43 26.73 -17.99
C LEU A 420 -4.71 28.25 -18.03
N GLN A 421 -3.80 29.11 -17.58
CA GLN A 421 -3.97 30.57 -17.67
C GLN A 421 -3.83 31.09 -19.11
N VAL A 422 -3.08 30.39 -19.96
CA VAL A 422 -2.89 30.76 -21.37
C VAL A 422 -4.20 30.78 -22.16
N ILE A 423 -5.19 29.96 -21.77
CA ILE A 423 -6.49 29.96 -22.45
C ILE A 423 -7.19 31.32 -22.32
N VAL A 424 -7.01 32.03 -21.20
CA VAL A 424 -7.57 33.38 -21.00
C VAL A 424 -6.74 34.41 -21.75
N GLU A 425 -5.40 34.31 -21.71
CA GLU A 425 -4.49 35.20 -22.45
C GLU A 425 -4.76 35.20 -23.97
N LYS A 426 -5.34 34.11 -24.47
CA LYS A 426 -5.67 33.93 -25.89
C LYS A 426 -7.16 33.96 -26.16
N ASN A 427 -7.96 34.55 -25.28
CA ASN A 427 -9.41 34.71 -25.45
C ASN A 427 -10.10 33.39 -25.84
N PHE A 428 -9.67 32.29 -25.20
CA PHE A 428 -10.16 30.94 -25.43
C PHE A 428 -9.96 30.40 -26.85
N ASP A 429 -9.12 31.04 -27.68
CA ASP A 429 -8.69 30.51 -28.96
C ASP A 429 -7.76 29.31 -28.76
N ALA A 430 -8.24 28.14 -29.20
CA ALA A 430 -7.50 26.89 -29.07
C ALA A 430 -6.18 26.91 -29.85
N ALA A 431 -6.12 27.54 -31.02
CA ALA A 431 -4.92 27.55 -31.86
C ALA A 431 -3.85 28.46 -31.24
N GLY A 432 -4.22 29.69 -30.89
CA GLY A 432 -3.36 30.65 -30.21
C GLY A 432 -2.90 30.15 -28.85
N ALA A 433 -3.77 29.49 -28.07
CA ALA A 433 -3.40 28.91 -26.78
C ALA A 433 -2.40 27.75 -26.94
N ALA A 434 -2.60 26.88 -27.94
CA ALA A 434 -1.68 25.79 -28.23
C ALA A 434 -0.29 26.30 -28.61
N GLU A 435 -0.20 27.30 -29.48
CA GLU A 435 1.09 27.87 -29.92
C GLU A 435 1.80 28.58 -28.76
N ARG A 436 1.07 29.41 -28.01
CA ARG A 436 1.61 30.11 -26.83
C ARG A 436 2.08 29.16 -25.73
N GLY A 437 1.36 28.06 -25.52
CA GLY A 437 1.65 27.05 -24.51
C GLY A 437 2.74 26.05 -24.90
N LYS A 438 3.15 26.00 -26.17
CA LYS A 438 4.06 24.98 -26.71
C LYS A 438 5.34 24.78 -25.91
N ASN A 439 6.05 25.86 -25.58
CA ASN A 439 7.30 25.79 -24.82
C ASN A 439 7.08 25.30 -23.38
N MET A 440 5.97 25.69 -22.75
CA MET A 440 5.64 25.24 -21.40
C MET A 440 5.19 23.78 -21.37
N LEU A 441 4.50 23.32 -22.41
CA LEU A 441 4.15 21.91 -22.59
C LEU A 441 5.40 21.04 -22.77
N LEU A 442 6.38 21.51 -23.56
CA LEU A 442 7.66 20.82 -23.71
C LEU A 442 8.41 20.73 -22.37
N GLN A 443 8.51 21.84 -21.64
CA GLN A 443 9.09 21.86 -20.29
C GLN A 443 8.37 20.91 -19.34
N LEU A 444 7.04 20.85 -19.40
CA LEU A 444 6.23 19.92 -18.59
C LEU A 444 6.60 18.47 -18.92
N GLN A 445 6.66 18.10 -20.20
CA GLN A 445 7.04 16.76 -20.66
C GLN A 445 8.43 16.35 -20.17
N GLU A 446 9.41 17.24 -20.28
CA GLU A 446 10.80 17.01 -19.88
C GLU A 446 10.99 16.98 -18.36
N THR A 447 10.10 17.63 -17.59
CA THR A 447 10.19 17.66 -16.13
C THR A 447 9.95 16.25 -15.58
N PRO A 448 10.95 15.64 -14.91
CA PRO A 448 10.80 14.31 -14.34
C PRO A 448 9.76 14.33 -13.21
N PRO A 449 9.06 13.21 -12.97
CA PRO A 449 8.19 13.10 -11.81
C PRO A 449 9.04 13.21 -10.54
N PRO A 450 8.59 13.97 -9.52
CA PRO A 450 9.31 14.06 -8.25
C PRO A 450 9.44 12.68 -7.59
N GLY A 451 10.46 12.49 -6.74
CA GLY A 451 10.57 11.30 -5.87
C GLY A 451 9.40 11.21 -4.86
N GLU A 452 9.18 10.03 -4.28
CA GLU A 452 8.01 9.71 -3.42
C GLU A 452 7.76 10.73 -2.29
N ALA A 453 8.81 11.28 -1.70
CA ALA A 453 8.69 12.23 -0.59
C ALA A 453 7.87 13.50 -0.91
N PHE A 454 7.52 13.75 -2.17
CA PHE A 454 6.80 14.95 -2.62
C PHE A 454 5.84 14.73 -3.79
N ALA A 455 5.59 13.49 -4.19
CA ALA A 455 4.93 13.23 -5.46
C ALA A 455 3.41 13.21 -5.36
N GLU A 456 2.79 14.20 -6.01
CA GLU A 456 1.40 14.14 -6.42
C GLU A 456 1.29 13.10 -7.55
N VAL A 457 0.43 12.09 -7.38
CA VAL A 457 0.10 11.21 -8.49
C VAL A 457 -1.00 11.89 -9.29
N GLU A 458 -0.64 12.36 -10.48
CA GLU A 458 -1.60 12.88 -11.46
C GLU A 458 -2.65 11.81 -11.74
N ILE A 459 -3.94 12.14 -11.70
CA ILE A 459 -5.01 11.18 -11.99
C ILE A 459 -5.02 10.88 -13.49
N ILE A 460 -5.01 11.96 -14.27
CA ILE A 460 -4.74 11.96 -15.70
C ILE A 460 -3.50 12.84 -15.90
N PRO A 461 -2.49 12.40 -16.66
CA PRO A 461 -1.31 13.19 -16.98
C PRO A 461 -1.67 14.59 -17.46
N TYR A 462 -0.97 15.60 -16.95
CA TYR A 462 -1.24 16.99 -17.29
C TYR A 462 -1.14 17.28 -18.80
N GLU A 463 -0.26 16.58 -19.50
CA GLU A 463 -0.14 16.64 -20.95
C GLU A 463 -1.41 16.18 -21.67
N GLN A 464 -2.08 15.14 -21.15
CA GLN A 464 -3.35 14.65 -21.67
C GLN A 464 -4.50 15.59 -21.32
N LEU A 465 -4.53 16.11 -20.09
CA LEU A 465 -5.51 17.11 -19.69
C LEU A 465 -5.41 18.38 -20.51
N TRP A 466 -4.20 18.82 -20.86
CA TRP A 466 -4.01 19.96 -21.76
C TRP A 466 -4.57 19.71 -23.16
N LYS A 467 -4.32 18.52 -23.73
CA LYS A 467 -4.95 18.12 -25.01
C LYS A 467 -6.48 18.16 -24.91
N LEU A 468 -7.03 17.66 -23.80
CA LEU A 468 -8.46 17.66 -23.56
C LEU A 468 -9.02 19.09 -23.46
N VAL A 469 -8.34 20.00 -22.76
CA VAL A 469 -8.71 21.42 -22.68
C VAL A 469 -8.78 22.03 -24.08
N LEU A 470 -7.75 21.83 -24.91
CA LEU A 470 -7.74 22.33 -26.28
C LEU A 470 -8.84 21.70 -27.14
N GLY A 471 -9.14 20.41 -26.94
CA GLY A 471 -10.26 19.73 -27.60
C GLY A 471 -11.60 20.36 -27.26
N LEU A 472 -11.85 20.60 -25.96
CA LEU A 472 -13.05 21.31 -25.51
C LEU A 472 -13.13 22.70 -26.15
N LEU A 473 -12.06 23.47 -26.21
CA LEU A 473 -12.09 24.79 -26.86
C LEU A 473 -12.48 24.71 -28.35
N ARG A 474 -12.01 23.70 -29.10
CA ARG A 474 -12.31 23.52 -30.53
C ARG A 474 -13.75 23.08 -30.82
N GLU A 475 -14.31 22.22 -29.99
CA GLU A 475 -15.65 21.64 -30.21
C GLU A 475 -16.80 22.60 -29.89
N GLY A 476 -16.51 23.74 -29.25
CA GLY A 476 -17.53 24.72 -28.85
C GLY A 476 -17.73 25.84 -29.86
N ARG A 477 -18.88 26.53 -29.78
CA ARG A 477 -18.97 27.91 -30.28
C ARG A 477 -17.94 28.78 -29.54
N PRO A 478 -17.37 29.82 -30.18
CA PRO A 478 -16.47 30.75 -29.51
C PRO A 478 -17.09 31.23 -28.19
N LEU A 479 -16.31 31.17 -27.10
CA LEU A 479 -16.71 31.78 -25.84
C LEU A 479 -16.68 33.30 -26.06
N ALA A 480 -17.82 33.90 -26.41
CA ALA A 480 -17.91 35.33 -26.69
C ALA A 480 -17.43 36.12 -25.46
N THR A 481 -16.39 36.92 -25.66
CA THR A 481 -15.96 37.94 -24.72
C THR A 481 -16.87 39.16 -24.84
N GLU A 482 -16.99 39.98 -23.79
CA GLU A 482 -17.77 41.24 -23.77
C GLU A 482 -17.38 42.26 -24.87
N ALA A 483 -16.41 41.96 -25.73
CA ALA A 483 -16.04 42.75 -26.90
C ALA A 483 -16.87 42.45 -28.16
N ASP A 484 -17.71 41.40 -28.16
CA ASP A 484 -18.59 41.02 -29.29
C ASP A 484 -20.08 41.36 -29.04
N ALA A 485 -20.38 42.18 -28.03
CA ALA A 485 -21.69 42.78 -27.77
C ALA A 485 -21.56 44.31 -27.81
#